data_AF-A0A1B6M350-F1
#
_entry.id   AF-A0A1B6M350-F1
#
_cell.length_a   1.000
_cell.length_b   1.000
_cell.length_c   1.000
_cell.angle_alpha   90.00
_cell.angle_beta   90.00
_cell.angle_gamma   90.00
#
_symmetry.space_group_name_H-M   'P 1'
#
loop_
_entity.id
_entity.type
_entity.pdbx_description
1 polymer ?
#
loop_
_entity_poly.entity_id
_entity_poly.type
_entity_poly.pdbx_seq_one_letter_code
_entity_poly.pdbx_strand_id
1 'polypeptide(L)'
;SKLVRSSKHIPGPLSLPVVGNLYLYKLGFFNVLKYHEVLQHLYERYGPVVREKIGPATFVHVFDPDDARTIYQTEGKMPYVVPLQETAQLYRQKADMSLGLG
;
A
#
# COMPACT_ATOMS: atom_id res chain seq x y z
N SER A 1 2.87 1.72 27.37
CA SER A 1 1.70 2.20 26.62
C SER A 1 2.16 2.67 25.23
N LYS A 2 1.77 1.97 24.15
CA LYS A 2 2.08 2.45 22.78
C LYS A 2 1.15 3.63 22.49
N LEU A 3 1.74 4.83 22.39
CA LEU A 3 1.03 6.05 21.99
C LEU A 3 0.44 5.84 20.59
N VAL A 4 -0.89 5.86 20.47
CA VAL A 4 -1.58 5.95 19.18
C VAL A 4 -1.31 7.35 18.64
N ARG A 5 -0.18 7.51 17.94
CA ARG A 5 0.14 8.75 17.25
C ARG A 5 -0.83 8.91 16.09
N SER A 6 -1.40 10.11 15.93
CA SER A 6 -2.21 10.42 14.76
C SER A 6 -1.42 10.11 13.48
N SER A 7 -2.05 9.42 12.53
CA SER A 7 -1.48 9.06 11.21
C SER A 7 -0.80 10.25 10.50
N LYS A 8 -1.20 11.49 10.82
CA LYS A 8 -0.56 12.73 10.33
C LYS A 8 0.95 12.83 10.62
N HIS A 9 1.46 12.15 11.64
CA HIS A 9 2.89 12.17 12.01
C HIS A 9 3.73 11.13 11.25
N ILE A 10 3.10 10.23 10.50
CA ILE A 10 3.83 9.28 9.66
C ILE A 10 4.43 10.07 8.48
N PRO A 11 5.75 9.95 8.23
CA PRO A 11 6.42 10.66 7.15
C PRO A 11 5.90 10.20 5.79
N GLY A 12 6.03 11.04 4.77
CA GLY A 12 5.62 10.70 3.42
C GLY A 12 5.66 11.89 2.47
N PRO A 13 5.34 11.69 1.19
CA PRO A 13 5.39 12.75 0.22
C PRO A 13 4.35 13.83 0.51
N LEU A 14 4.67 15.06 0.10
CA LEU A 14 3.80 16.20 0.29
C LEU A 14 2.41 15.91 -0.28
N SER A 15 1.39 16.08 0.54
CA SER A 15 0.01 15.77 0.18
C SER A 15 -0.75 17.06 -0.09
N LEU A 16 -1.16 17.29 -1.34
CA LEU A 16 -1.92 18.48 -1.70
C LEU A 16 -3.36 18.40 -1.16
N PRO A 17 -4.00 19.55 -0.89
CA PRO A 17 -5.43 19.58 -0.57
C PRO A 17 -6.26 18.87 -1.64
N VAL A 18 -7.28 18.12 -1.22
CA VAL A 18 -8.24 17.37 -2.07
C VAL A 18 -7.64 16.18 -2.84
N VAL A 19 -6.59 16.36 -3.63
CA VAL A 19 -6.01 15.30 -4.50
C VAL A 19 -4.98 14.40 -3.80
N GLY A 20 -4.39 14.88 -2.70
CA GLY A 20 -3.32 14.18 -2.00
C GLY A 20 -2.04 14.10 -2.81
N ASN A 21 -1.51 12.89 -2.98
CA ASN A 21 -0.29 12.49 -3.67
C ASN A 21 -0.57 11.99 -5.10
N LEU A 22 -1.84 11.93 -5.54
CA LEU A 22 -2.21 11.46 -6.89
C LEU A 22 -1.50 12.25 -8.01
N TYR A 23 -1.18 13.53 -7.77
CA TYR A 23 -0.44 14.37 -8.72
C TYR A 23 0.94 13.80 -9.07
N LEU A 24 1.60 13.07 -8.15
CA LEU A 24 2.90 12.45 -8.40
C LEU A 24 2.81 11.39 -9.52
N TYR A 25 1.70 10.67 -9.58
CA TYR A 25 1.44 9.70 -10.64
C TYR A 25 1.00 10.37 -11.94
N LYS A 26 0.15 11.40 -11.86
CA LYS A 26 -0.35 12.10 -13.05
C LYS A 26 0.72 12.90 -13.79
N LEU A 27 1.71 13.43 -13.06
CA LEU A 27 2.85 14.16 -13.63
C LEU A 27 4.03 13.25 -14.00
N GLY A 28 3.91 11.93 -13.79
CA GLY A 28 4.94 10.95 -14.17
C GLY A 28 6.14 10.87 -13.23
N PHE A 29 6.11 11.54 -12.06
CA PHE A 29 7.14 11.35 -11.03
C PHE A 29 7.11 9.93 -10.47
N PHE A 30 5.90 9.38 -10.30
CA PHE A 30 5.67 7.99 -9.94
C PHE A 30 4.97 7.25 -11.07
N ASN A 31 5.31 5.97 -11.23
CA ASN A 31 4.72 5.11 -12.25
C ASN A 31 4.02 3.93 -11.58
N VAL A 32 2.69 3.85 -11.74
CA VAL A 32 1.87 2.77 -11.17
C VAL A 32 2.21 1.40 -11.76
N LEU A 33 2.66 1.34 -13.02
CA LEU A 33 3.10 0.08 -13.65
C LEU A 33 4.45 -0.40 -13.11
N LYS A 34 5.21 0.50 -12.47
CA LYS A 34 6.49 0.22 -11.81
C LYS A 34 6.40 0.50 -10.32
N TYR A 35 5.31 0.05 -9.70
CA TYR A 35 5.02 0.40 -8.31
C TYR A 35 6.11 -0.04 -7.32
N HIS A 36 6.83 -1.13 -7.60
CA HIS A 36 7.98 -1.56 -6.81
C HIS A 36 9.10 -0.50 -6.76
N GLU A 37 9.36 0.22 -7.86
CA GLU A 37 10.33 1.32 -7.90
C GLU A 37 9.83 2.51 -7.05
N VAL A 38 8.52 2.78 -7.09
CA VAL A 38 7.88 3.81 -6.25
C VAL A 38 8.02 3.45 -4.78
N LEU A 39 7.72 2.21 -4.40
CA LEU A 39 7.84 1.70 -3.04
C LEU A 39 9.28 1.79 -2.54
N GLN A 40 10.26 1.40 -3.37
CA GLN A 40 11.68 1.56 -3.05
C GLN A 40 12.05 3.02 -2.80
N HIS A 41 11.63 3.94 -3.68
CA HIS A 41 11.87 5.37 -3.50
C HIS A 41 11.26 5.92 -2.21
N LEU A 42 10.03 5.49 -1.88
CA LEU A 42 9.35 5.89 -0.66
C LEU A 42 10.12 5.41 0.59
N TYR A 43 10.57 4.16 0.60
CA TYR A 43 11.37 3.60 1.68
C TYR A 43 12.69 4.35 1.86
N GLU A 44 13.46 4.52 0.78
CA GLU A 44 14.76 5.21 0.82
C GLU A 44 14.64 6.65 1.33
N ARG A 45 13.52 7.32 1.03
CA ARG A 45 13.31 8.74 1.38
C ARG A 45 12.69 8.96 2.75
N TYR A 46 11.74 8.12 3.16
CA TYR A 46 10.90 8.35 4.34
C TYR A 46 11.06 7.28 5.42
N GLY A 47 11.73 6.17 5.12
CA GLY A 47 12.02 5.10 6.05
C GLY A 47 10.97 3.98 6.08
N PRO A 48 10.95 3.18 7.16
CA PRO A 48 10.24 1.90 7.20
C PRO A 48 8.71 1.98 7.29
N VAL A 49 8.17 3.16 7.61
CA VAL A 49 6.72 3.39 7.68
C VAL A 49 6.39 4.72 7.00
N VAL A 50 5.62 4.66 5.91
CA VAL A 50 5.37 5.81 5.03
C VAL A 50 3.88 6.00 4.81
N ARG A 51 3.40 7.23 4.87
CA ARG A 51 2.00 7.57 4.58
C ARG A 51 1.86 8.24 3.23
N GLU A 52 0.91 7.76 2.45
CA GLU A 52 0.53 8.32 1.18
C GLU A 52 -0.99 8.53 1.13
N LYS A 53 -1.47 9.61 0.50
CA LYS A 53 -2.90 9.85 0.32
C LYS A 53 -3.20 9.91 -1.17
N ILE A 54 -3.97 8.98 -1.71
CA ILE A 54 -4.32 8.97 -3.14
C ILE A 54 -5.83 9.20 -3.25
N GLY A 55 -6.21 10.42 -3.67
CA GLY A 55 -7.61 10.85 -3.67
C GLY A 55 -8.22 10.77 -2.26
N PRO A 56 -9.36 10.08 -2.05
CA PRO A 56 -9.98 9.93 -0.74
C PRO A 56 -9.27 8.90 0.16
N ALA A 57 -8.46 8.00 -0.43
CA ALA A 57 -7.84 6.90 0.30
C ALA A 57 -6.51 7.32 0.96
N THR A 58 -6.23 6.77 2.14
CA THR A 58 -4.95 6.90 2.83
C THR A 58 -4.30 5.54 2.95
N PHE A 59 -3.07 5.45 2.45
CA PHE A 59 -2.22 4.26 2.48
C PHE A 59 -1.11 4.46 3.51
N VAL A 60 -0.82 3.39 4.26
CA VAL A 60 0.37 3.31 5.11
C VAL A 60 1.19 2.14 4.60
N HIS A 61 2.32 2.46 3.99
CA HIS A 61 3.30 1.49 3.52
C HIS A 61 4.17 1.06 4.68
N VAL A 62 4.32 -0.24 4.84
CA VAL A 62 5.11 -0.87 5.90
C VAL A 62 6.11 -1.79 5.24
N PHE A 63 7.39 -1.56 5.50
CA PHE A 63 8.49 -2.27 4.82
C PHE A 63 9.14 -3.34 5.68
N ASP A 64 8.88 -3.32 7.00
CA ASP A 64 9.39 -4.31 7.94
C ASP A 64 8.46 -5.55 8.00
N PRO A 65 8.99 -6.78 7.85
CA PRO A 65 8.19 -7.99 7.89
C PRO A 65 7.55 -8.27 9.27
N ASP A 66 8.15 -7.80 10.38
CA ASP A 66 7.58 -7.97 11.72
C ASP A 66 6.41 -7.00 11.95
N ASP A 67 6.48 -5.78 11.38
CA ASP A 67 5.34 -4.86 11.39
C ASP A 67 4.18 -5.41 10.55
N ALA A 68 4.47 -5.95 9.35
CA ALA A 68 3.47 -6.62 8.53
C ALA A 68 2.83 -7.81 9.27
N ARG A 69 3.63 -8.67 9.90
CA ARG A 69 3.16 -9.78 10.74
C ARG A 69 2.24 -9.28 11.85
N THR A 70 2.62 -8.20 12.54
CA THR A 70 1.83 -7.62 13.63
C THR A 70 0.47 -7.15 13.11
N ILE A 71 0.41 -6.51 11.95
CA ILE A 71 -0.84 -6.10 11.31
C ILE A 71 -1.70 -7.33 10.99
N TYR A 72 -1.15 -8.34 10.30
CA TYR A 72 -1.88 -9.57 9.97
C TYR A 72 -2.43 -10.29 11.20
N GLN A 73 -1.69 -10.31 12.31
CA GLN A 73 -2.15 -10.93 13.55
C GLN A 73 -3.26 -10.13 14.26
N THR A 74 -3.36 -8.82 14.00
CA THR A 74 -4.31 -7.92 14.65
C THR A 74 -5.59 -7.69 13.84
N GLU A 75 -5.62 -8.00 12.54
CA GLU A 75 -6.80 -7.86 11.66
C GLU A 75 -7.98 -8.80 12.00
N GLY A 76 -7.82 -9.71 12.97
CA GLY A 76 -8.87 -10.63 13.42
C GLY A 76 -8.98 -11.89 12.54
N LYS A 77 -10.04 -12.69 12.74
CA LYS A 77 -10.18 -14.02 12.10
C LYS A 77 -10.41 -13.99 10.58
N MET A 78 -10.82 -12.86 10.01
CA MET A 78 -11.06 -12.71 8.56
C MET A 78 -10.40 -11.41 8.08
N PRO A 79 -9.15 -11.46 7.59
CA PRO A 79 -8.57 -10.32 6.90
C PRO A 79 -9.39 -9.99 5.64
N TYR A 80 -9.58 -8.71 5.36
CA TYR A 80 -10.12 -8.28 4.08
C TYR A 80 -9.02 -8.46 3.02
N VAL A 81 -9.03 -9.62 2.39
CA VAL A 81 -8.15 -9.91 1.26
C VAL A 81 -8.73 -9.19 0.04
N VAL A 82 -8.00 -8.20 -0.48
CA VAL A 82 -8.38 -7.55 -1.73
C VAL A 82 -8.58 -8.63 -2.80
N PRO A 83 -9.71 -8.63 -3.53
CA PRO A 83 -9.94 -9.63 -4.56
C PRO A 83 -8.80 -9.57 -5.57
N LEU A 84 -8.38 -10.74 -6.03
CA LEU A 84 -7.39 -10.86 -7.09
C LEU A 84 -7.75 -9.92 -8.23
N GLN A 85 -6.75 -9.22 -8.76
CA GLN A 85 -6.94 -8.45 -9.98
C GLN A 85 -7.50 -9.39 -11.08
N GLU A 86 -8.42 -8.90 -11.91
CA GLU A 86 -9.11 -9.70 -12.92
C GLU A 86 -8.13 -10.47 -13.83
N THR A 87 -6.98 -9.88 -14.16
CA THR A 87 -5.94 -10.54 -14.94
C THR A 87 -5.34 -11.76 -14.22
N ALA A 88 -5.13 -11.67 -12.91
CA ALA A 88 -4.65 -12.79 -12.10
C ALA A 88 -5.73 -13.87 -11.97
N GLN A 89 -7.01 -13.49 -11.85
CA GLN A 89 -8.13 -14.43 -11.89
C GLN A 89 -8.19 -15.19 -13.22
N LEU A 90 -8.10 -14.46 -14.34
CA LEU A 90 -8.14 -15.03 -15.69
C LEU A 90 -6.96 -15.97 -15.95
N TYR A 91 -5.75 -15.59 -15.52
CA TYR A 91 -4.58 -16.46 -15.63
C TYR A 91 -4.77 -17.75 -14.83
N ARG A 92 -5.23 -17.65 -13.57
CA ARG A 92 -5.46 -18.81 -12.71
C ARG A 92 -6.53 -19.75 -13.29
N GLN A 93 -7.62 -19.19 -13.83
CA GLN A 93 -8.65 -19.97 -14.53
C GLN A 93 -8.09 -20.68 -15.77
N LYS A 94 -7.28 -19.99 -16.58
CA LYS A 94 -6.64 -20.59 -17.77
C LYS A 94 -5.61 -21.67 -17.43
N ALA A 95 -4.95 -21.53 -16.28
CA ALA A 95 -3.92 -22.43 -15.81
C ALA A 95 -4.45 -23.55 -14.88
N ASP A 96 -5.77 -23.68 -14.75
CA ASP A 96 -6.44 -24.63 -13.83
C ASP A 96 -5.91 -24.55 -12.38
N MET A 97 -5.57 -23.34 -11.95
CA MET A 97 -5.07 -23.04 -10.61
C MET A 97 -6.22 -22.62 -9.71
N SER A 98 -6.19 -23.02 -8.45
CA SER A 98 -7.12 -22.49 -7.44
C SER A 98 -7.04 -20.97 -7.43
N LEU A 99 -8.19 -20.30 -7.28
CA LEU A 99 -8.19 -18.84 -7.15
C LEU A 99 -7.30 -18.38 -6.00
N GLY A 100 -7.06 -19.19 -4.97
CA GLY A 100 -6.17 -18.84 -3.86
C GLY A 100 -6.67 -17.63 -3.08
N LEU A 101 -5.94 -17.26 -2.02
CA LEU A 101 -6.15 -15.98 -1.36
C LEU A 101 -5.47 -14.90 -2.23
N GLY A 102 -6.16 -13.76 -2.38
CA GLY A 102 -5.63 -12.57 -3.04
C GLY A 102 -4.43 -11.95 -2.33
#